data_AF-A0A916WYT1-F1
#
_entry.id   AF-A0A916WYT1-F1
#
_cell.length_a   1.000
_cell.length_b   1.000
_cell.length_c   1.000
_cell.angle_alpha   90.00
_cell.angle_beta   90.00
_cell.angle_gamma   90.00
#
_symmetry.space_group_name_H-M   'P 1'
#
loop_
_entity.id
_entity.type
_entity.pdbx_description
1 polymer ?
#
loop_
_entity_poly.entity_id
_entity_poly.type
_entity_poly.pdbx_seq_one_letter_code
_entity_poly.pdbx_strand_id
1 'polypeptide(L)'
;MSPHRAKTIRLPLPTAVQRVLGPIEVNLSPSRLLPMAGLIGFGVLAGLLFNTGVGHPYDKIVHVVFFALLTLSIHTLFSCRLRVSAALSFTMGLAGEAVQGLLPHHESSFQDAFANAVGIALVVAAIALKRSEVKQALNSEPIKLDLERMGLQPVHSDPGSPGRDRSSDK
;
A
#
# COMPACT_ATOMS: atom_id res chain seq x y z
N MET A 1 -12.10 21.99 -9.40
CA MET A 1 -11.61 20.58 -9.45
C MET A 1 -12.57 19.72 -8.66
N SER A 2 -13.34 18.88 -9.35
CA SER A 2 -14.37 18.04 -8.70
C SER A 2 -13.69 16.91 -7.92
N PRO A 3 -13.99 16.70 -6.63
CA PRO A 3 -13.45 15.57 -5.88
C PRO A 3 -14.10 14.31 -6.44
N HIS A 4 -13.40 13.57 -7.31
CA HIS A 4 -13.81 12.23 -7.71
C HIS A 4 -13.97 11.39 -6.45
N ARG A 5 -15.22 11.20 -6.02
CA ARG A 5 -15.62 10.41 -4.84
C ARG A 5 -15.21 8.97 -5.12
N ALA A 6 -14.06 8.56 -4.56
CA ALA A 6 -13.54 7.22 -4.74
C ALA A 6 -14.59 6.19 -4.30
N LYS A 7 -14.98 5.30 -5.23
CA LYS A 7 -15.96 4.25 -4.95
C LYS A 7 -15.23 3.08 -4.29
N THR A 8 -15.53 2.82 -3.02
CA THR A 8 -15.07 1.60 -2.34
C THR A 8 -16.08 0.49 -2.56
N ILE A 9 -15.65 -0.65 -3.08
CA ILE A 9 -16.48 -1.84 -3.25
C ILE A 9 -15.98 -2.93 -2.31
N ARG A 10 -16.91 -3.61 -1.63
CA ARG A 10 -16.63 -4.81 -0.84
C ARG A 10 -16.75 -6.02 -1.75
N LEU A 11 -15.69 -6.81 -1.83
CA LEU A 11 -15.72 -8.06 -2.59
C LEU A 11 -16.33 -9.17 -1.72
N PRO A 12 -17.42 -9.83 -2.16
CA PRO A 12 -17.90 -11.02 -1.50
C PRO A 12 -16.90 -12.15 -1.70
N LEU A 13 -16.27 -12.61 -0.62
CA LEU A 13 -15.31 -13.71 -0.66
C LEU A 13 -15.93 -15.01 -0.11
N PRO A 14 -15.45 -16.18 -0.54
CA PRO A 14 -15.80 -17.44 0.10
C PRO A 14 -15.45 -17.42 1.60
N THR A 15 -16.27 -18.07 2.42
CA THR A 15 -16.15 -18.05 3.89
C THR A 15 -14.78 -18.52 4.40
N ALA A 16 -14.16 -19.49 3.71
CA ALA A 16 -12.82 -19.97 4.02
C ALA A 16 -11.75 -18.86 3.85
N VAL A 17 -11.87 -18.05 2.80
CA VAL A 17 -10.95 -16.95 2.50
C VAL A 17 -11.18 -15.78 3.45
N GLN A 18 -12.44 -15.50 3.81
CA GLN A 18 -12.76 -14.46 4.80
C GLN A 18 -12.16 -14.75 6.18
N ARG A 19 -12.09 -16.02 6.62
CA ARG A 19 -11.45 -16.37 7.90
C ARG A 19 -9.96 -16.02 7.94
N VAL A 20 -9.27 -16.11 6.82
CA VAL A 20 -7.81 -15.88 6.74
C VAL A 20 -7.46 -14.43 6.45
N LEU A 21 -8.22 -13.77 5.55
CA LEU A 21 -7.90 -12.45 5.01
C LEU A 21 -8.84 -11.32 5.50
N GLY A 22 -9.95 -11.67 6.16
CA GLY A 22 -11.03 -10.74 6.53
C GLY A 22 -11.80 -10.19 5.31
N PRO A 23 -12.73 -9.26 5.52
CA PRO A 23 -13.46 -8.61 4.43
C PRO A 23 -12.51 -7.78 3.57
N ILE A 24 -12.44 -8.04 2.26
CA ILE A 24 -11.59 -7.30 1.33
C ILE A 24 -12.36 -6.11 0.78
N GLU A 25 -11.80 -4.92 0.99
CA GLU A 25 -12.30 -3.67 0.44
C GLU A 25 -11.37 -3.20 -0.67
N VAL A 26 -11.93 -2.86 -1.83
CA VAL A 26 -11.19 -2.35 -2.99
C VAL A 26 -11.59 -0.90 -3.21
N ASN A 27 -10.61 -0.02 -3.23
CA ASN A 27 -10.82 1.39 -3.52
C ASN A 27 -10.57 1.66 -5.00
N LEU A 28 -11.65 1.87 -5.76
CA LEU A 28 -11.62 2.08 -7.22
C LEU A 28 -11.39 3.54 -7.60
N SER A 29 -10.50 4.23 -6.89
CA SER A 29 -10.08 5.58 -7.31
C SER A 29 -9.31 5.49 -8.64
N PRO A 30 -9.62 6.34 -9.65
CA PRO A 30 -8.88 6.38 -10.91
C PRO A 30 -7.37 6.55 -10.71
N SER A 31 -6.96 7.35 -9.71
CA SER A 31 -5.56 7.56 -9.34
C SER A 31 -4.83 6.31 -8.85
N ARG A 32 -5.56 5.29 -8.39
CA ARG A 32 -5.00 4.01 -7.91
C ARG A 32 -5.09 2.93 -8.99
N LEU A 33 -6.12 3.01 -9.83
CA LEU A 33 -6.34 2.07 -10.91
C LEU A 33 -5.39 2.31 -12.09
N LEU A 34 -5.09 3.57 -12.41
CA LEU A 34 -4.18 3.94 -13.50
C LEU A 34 -2.77 3.33 -13.37
N PRO A 35 -2.05 3.46 -12.23
CA PRO A 35 -0.71 2.85 -12.10
C PRO A 35 -0.77 1.33 -12.16
N MET A 36 -1.80 0.71 -11.59
CA MET A 36 -1.98 -0.75 -11.65
C MET A 36 -2.24 -1.23 -13.07
N ALA A 37 -3.15 -0.58 -13.81
CA ALA A 37 -3.45 -0.90 -15.19
C ALA A 37 -2.23 -0.67 -16.10
N GLY A 38 -1.48 0.40 -15.87
CA GLY A 38 -0.23 0.69 -16.58
C GLY A 38 0.84 -0.38 -16.33
N LEU A 39 1.01 -0.83 -15.08
CA LEU A 39 1.94 -1.90 -14.75
C LEU A 39 1.51 -3.25 -15.32
N ILE A 40 0.22 -3.59 -15.26
CA ILE A 40 -0.28 -4.82 -15.90
C ILE A 40 -0.01 -4.77 -17.41
N GLY A 41 -0.39 -3.68 -18.07
CA GLY A 41 -0.17 -3.49 -19.50
C GLY A 41 1.32 -3.58 -19.87
N PHE A 42 2.18 -2.90 -19.10
CA PHE A 42 3.63 -3.00 -19.26
C PHE A 42 4.14 -4.42 -19.08
N GLY A 43 3.72 -5.13 -18.02
CA GLY A 43 4.18 -6.50 -17.75
C GLY A 43 3.78 -7.49 -18.83
N VAL A 44 2.54 -7.39 -19.34
CA VAL A 44 2.06 -8.21 -20.46
C VAL A 44 2.86 -7.91 -21.72
N LEU A 45 3.05 -6.63 -22.05
CA LEU A 45 3.79 -6.23 -23.24
C LEU A 45 5.26 -6.64 -23.14
N ALA A 46 5.88 -6.46 -21.97
CA ALA A 46 7.26 -6.83 -21.70
C ALA A 46 7.44 -8.35 -21.85
N GLY A 47 6.59 -9.15 -21.21
CA GLY A 47 6.67 -10.60 -21.25
C GLY A 47 6.38 -11.23 -22.62
N LEU A 48 5.57 -10.57 -23.47
CA LEU A 48 5.25 -11.05 -24.82
C LEU A 48 6.24 -10.58 -25.88
N LEU A 49 6.70 -9.33 -25.81
CA LEU A 49 7.56 -8.74 -26.85
C LEU A 49 9.04 -8.97 -26.61
N PHE A 50 9.48 -9.02 -25.35
CA PHE A 50 10.88 -9.20 -25.02
C PHE A 50 11.12 -10.69 -24.72
N ASN A 51 11.85 -11.35 -25.62
CA ASN A 51 12.35 -12.69 -25.41
C ASN A 51 13.60 -12.65 -24.51
N THR A 52 13.47 -12.14 -23.28
CA THR A 52 14.58 -12.08 -22.32
C THR A 52 14.74 -13.41 -21.57
N GLY A 53 14.70 -14.52 -22.32
CA GLY A 53 15.24 -15.78 -21.82
C GLY A 53 16.74 -15.61 -21.56
N VAL A 54 17.10 -15.48 -20.29
CA VAL A 54 18.43 -15.81 -19.71
C VAL A 54 19.60 -14.86 -20.06
N GLY A 55 19.51 -14.01 -21.09
CA GLY A 55 20.70 -13.31 -21.63
C GLY A 55 21.02 -11.91 -21.10
N HIS A 56 20.06 -11.16 -20.53
CA HIS A 56 20.25 -9.74 -20.23
C HIS A 56 20.53 -9.50 -18.74
N PRO A 57 21.67 -8.86 -18.37
CA PRO A 57 22.06 -8.71 -16.95
C PRO A 57 21.06 -7.91 -16.11
N TYR A 58 20.22 -7.11 -16.77
CA TYR A 58 19.22 -6.27 -16.11
C TYR A 58 17.84 -6.93 -15.99
N ASP A 59 17.60 -8.09 -16.59
CA ASP A 59 16.28 -8.74 -16.62
C ASP A 59 15.76 -9.02 -15.20
N LYS A 60 16.59 -9.61 -14.35
CA LYS A 60 16.29 -9.83 -12.92
C LYS A 60 16.00 -8.55 -12.15
N ILE A 61 16.69 -7.46 -12.48
CA ILE A 61 16.47 -6.16 -11.84
C ILE A 61 15.09 -5.61 -12.24
N VAL A 62 14.71 -5.77 -13.52
CA VAL A 62 13.38 -5.42 -14.00
C VAL A 62 12.32 -6.22 -13.26
N HIS A 63 12.50 -7.53 -13.07
CA HIS A 63 11.60 -8.36 -12.27
C HIS A 63 11.46 -7.87 -10.82
N VAL A 64 12.56 -7.59 -10.12
CA VAL A 64 12.54 -7.04 -8.76
C VAL A 64 11.78 -5.70 -8.70
N VAL A 65 12.13 -4.75 -9.56
CA VAL A 65 11.54 -3.40 -9.57
C VAL A 65 10.06 -3.46 -9.97
N PHE A 66 9.73 -4.25 -10.98
CA PHE A 66 8.37 -4.43 -11.46
C PHE A 66 7.47 -5.01 -10.37
N PHE A 67 7.88 -6.11 -9.72
CA PHE A 67 7.08 -6.74 -8.67
C PHE A 67 7.02 -5.88 -7.40
N ALA A 68 8.02 -5.07 -7.11
CA ALA A 68 7.94 -4.06 -6.05
C ALA A 68 6.84 -3.02 -6.37
N LEU A 69 6.88 -2.40 -7.56
CA LEU A 69 5.90 -1.39 -7.98
C LEU A 69 4.48 -1.95 -8.11
N LEU A 70 4.36 -3.17 -8.62
CA LEU A 70 3.09 -3.89 -8.71
C LEU A 70 2.51 -4.15 -7.32
N THR A 71 3.34 -4.63 -6.39
CA THR A 71 2.93 -4.86 -5.00
C THR A 71 2.49 -3.59 -4.31
N LEU A 72 3.20 -2.47 -4.52
CA LEU A 72 2.80 -1.19 -3.97
C LEU A 72 1.48 -0.69 -4.57
N SER A 73 1.30 -0.83 -5.88
CA SER A 73 0.06 -0.44 -6.57
C SER A 73 -1.13 -1.26 -6.07
N ILE A 74 -0.97 -2.59 -5.96
CA ILE A 74 -1.96 -3.48 -5.36
C ILE A 74 -2.23 -3.09 -3.90
N HIS A 75 -1.19 -2.79 -3.12
CA HIS A 75 -1.35 -2.37 -1.72
C HIS A 75 -2.24 -1.13 -1.59
N THR A 76 -2.10 -0.14 -2.48
CA THR A 76 -2.95 1.06 -2.47
C THR A 76 -4.41 0.78 -2.88
N LEU A 77 -4.64 -0.21 -3.74
CA LEU A 77 -5.99 -0.61 -4.17
C LEU A 77 -6.75 -1.37 -3.08
N PHE A 78 -6.08 -2.28 -2.36
CA PHE A 78 -6.69 -3.15 -1.35
C PHE A 78 -6.67 -2.56 0.07
N SER A 79 -6.92 -1.25 0.18
CA SER A 79 -6.99 -0.53 1.47
C SER A 79 -5.80 -0.79 2.40
N CYS A 80 -4.60 -0.88 1.82
CA CYS A 80 -3.36 -1.12 2.54
C CYS A 80 -3.31 -2.45 3.31
N ARG A 81 -3.96 -3.51 2.83
CA ARG A 81 -3.84 -4.84 3.44
C ARG A 81 -2.62 -5.59 2.92
N LEU A 82 -1.54 -5.55 3.71
CA LEU A 82 -0.23 -6.08 3.34
C LEU A 82 -0.25 -7.57 2.94
N ARG A 83 -1.02 -8.39 3.67
CA ARG A 83 -1.15 -9.83 3.40
C ARG A 83 -1.79 -10.10 2.04
N VAL A 84 -2.89 -9.41 1.74
CA VAL A 84 -3.62 -9.55 0.48
C VAL A 84 -2.75 -9.08 -0.68
N SER A 85 -2.07 -7.93 -0.53
CA SER A 85 -1.21 -7.41 -1.58
C SER A 85 -0.03 -8.33 -1.88
N ALA A 86 0.62 -8.87 -0.84
CA ALA A 86 1.74 -9.80 -1.03
C ALA A 86 1.28 -11.11 -1.70
N ALA A 87 0.16 -11.69 -1.23
CA ALA A 87 -0.37 -12.92 -1.79
C ALA A 87 -0.79 -12.76 -3.26
N LEU A 88 -1.45 -11.65 -3.60
CA LEU A 88 -1.89 -11.39 -4.96
C LEU A 88 -0.70 -11.17 -5.90
N SER A 89 0.27 -10.34 -5.51
CA SER A 89 1.49 -10.14 -6.30
C SER A 89 2.26 -11.44 -6.51
N PHE A 90 2.42 -12.24 -5.45
CA PHE A 90 3.15 -13.51 -5.53
C PHE A 90 2.45 -14.49 -6.48
N THR A 91 1.12 -14.58 -6.39
CA THR A 91 0.31 -15.42 -7.28
C THR A 91 0.41 -14.93 -8.73
N MET A 92 0.37 -13.62 -8.97
CA MET A 92 0.57 -13.05 -10.32
C MET A 92 1.97 -13.33 -10.85
N GLY A 93 3.00 -13.32 -10.01
CA GLY A 93 4.36 -13.70 -10.37
C GLY A 93 4.45 -15.15 -10.85
N LEU A 94 3.97 -16.09 -10.03
CA LEU A 94 3.96 -17.50 -10.41
C LEU A 94 3.13 -17.77 -11.67
N ALA A 95 1.99 -17.10 -11.82
CA ALA A 95 1.16 -17.22 -13.02
C ALA A 95 1.87 -16.66 -14.27
N GLY A 96 2.59 -15.54 -14.14
CA GLY A 96 3.39 -14.97 -15.23
C GLY A 96 4.47 -15.92 -15.72
N GLU A 97 5.27 -16.46 -14.79
CA GLU A 97 6.32 -17.46 -15.10
C GLU A 97 5.74 -18.73 -15.74
N ALA A 98 4.59 -19.20 -15.24
CA ALA A 98 3.92 -20.37 -15.79
C ALA A 98 3.41 -20.12 -17.22
N VAL A 99 2.84 -18.94 -17.49
CA VAL A 99 2.40 -18.56 -18.84
C VAL A 99 3.60 -18.41 -19.78
N GLN A 100 4.70 -17.81 -19.32
CA GLN A 100 5.93 -17.71 -20.09
C GLN A 100 6.53 -19.07 -20.42
N GLY A 101 6.52 -20.03 -19.48
CA GLY A 101 6.96 -21.40 -19.73
C GLY A 101 6.10 -22.18 -20.74
N LEU A 102 4.89 -21.70 -21.05
CA LEU A 102 4.03 -22.26 -22.09
C LEU A 102 4.21 -21.57 -23.46
N LEU A 103 4.94 -20.45 -23.51
CA LEU A 103 5.18 -19.72 -24.76
C LEU A 103 6.39 -20.32 -25.50
N PRO A 104 6.27 -20.55 -26.82
CA PRO A 104 7.38 -21.09 -27.60
C PRO A 104 8.54 -20.09 -27.63
N HIS A 105 9.76 -20.60 -27.36
CA HIS A 105 11.03 -19.85 -27.23
C HIS A 105 11.24 -19.10 -25.91
N HIS A 106 10.34 -19.23 -24.93
CA HIS A 106 10.51 -18.70 -23.57
C HIS A 106 10.74 -19.85 -22.59
N GLU A 107 11.67 -19.67 -21.66
CA GLU A 107 11.88 -20.63 -20.57
C GLU A 107 11.35 -20.07 -19.26
N SER A 108 10.59 -20.89 -18.52
CA SER A 108 10.26 -20.55 -17.14
C SER A 108 11.52 -20.62 -16.28
N SER A 109 11.86 -19.52 -15.62
CA SER A 109 13.12 -19.40 -14.89
C SER A 109 12.86 -19.30 -13.39
N PHE A 110 13.41 -20.25 -12.63
CA PHE A 110 13.36 -20.18 -11.17
C PHE A 110 14.02 -18.90 -10.64
N GLN A 111 15.00 -18.35 -11.36
CA GLN A 111 15.70 -17.13 -10.96
C GLN A 111 14.78 -15.91 -11.06
N ASP A 112 13.85 -15.91 -12.01
CA ASP A 112 12.92 -14.80 -12.24
C ASP A 112 11.77 -14.86 -11.23
N ALA A 113 11.27 -16.06 -10.94
CA ALA A 113 10.38 -16.30 -9.80
C ALA A 113 11.00 -15.82 -8.47
N PHE A 114 12.30 -16.08 -8.25
CA PHE A 114 13.01 -15.59 -7.07
C PHE A 114 13.15 -14.07 -7.06
N ALA A 115 13.50 -13.45 -8.18
CA ALA A 115 13.57 -11.99 -8.34
C ALA A 115 12.21 -11.33 -8.02
N ASN A 116 11.11 -11.91 -8.51
CA ASN A 116 9.75 -11.47 -8.20
C ASN A 116 9.50 -11.48 -6.68
N ALA A 117 9.86 -12.58 -6.01
CA ALA A 117 9.72 -12.73 -4.56
C ALA A 117 10.54 -11.69 -3.77
N VAL A 118 11.77 -11.40 -4.21
CA VAL A 118 12.62 -10.37 -3.61
C VAL A 118 11.96 -8.98 -3.72
N GLY A 119 11.45 -8.62 -4.90
CA GLY A 119 10.73 -7.35 -5.11
C GLY A 119 9.52 -7.20 -4.18
N ILE A 120 8.72 -8.26 -4.03
CA ILE A 120 7.57 -8.29 -3.12
C ILE A 120 8.04 -8.13 -1.66
N ALA A 121 9.06 -8.90 -1.24
CA ALA A 121 9.56 -8.90 0.12
C ALA A 121 10.10 -7.52 0.55
N LEU A 122 10.81 -6.83 -0.35
CA LEU A 122 11.32 -5.48 -0.09
C LEU A 122 10.19 -4.50 0.26
N VAL A 123 9.11 -4.50 -0.51
CA VAL A 123 7.96 -3.63 -0.26
C VAL A 123 7.22 -4.02 1.01
N VAL A 124 7.07 -5.32 1.25
CA VAL A 124 6.45 -5.82 2.49
C VAL A 124 7.24 -5.37 3.72
N ALA A 125 8.56 -5.53 3.69
CA ALA A 125 9.46 -5.10 4.75
C ALA A 125 9.41 -3.58 4.95
N ALA A 126 9.50 -2.79 3.87
CA ALA A 126 9.44 -1.33 3.95
C ALA A 126 8.13 -0.82 4.56
N ILE A 127 6.99 -1.40 4.16
CA ILE A 127 5.68 -1.04 4.73
C ILE A 127 5.57 -1.48 6.20
N ALA A 128 6.07 -2.67 6.54
CA ALA A 128 6.07 -3.17 7.91
C ALA A 128 6.92 -2.30 8.84
N LEU A 129 8.12 -1.90 8.40
CA LEU A 129 9.01 -0.99 9.12
C LEU A 129 8.34 0.36 9.35
N LYS A 130 7.79 0.99 8.29
CA LYS A 130 7.07 2.26 8.41
C LYS A 130 5.91 2.17 9.40
N ARG A 131 5.15 1.07 9.39
CA ARG A 131 4.05 0.86 10.35
C ARG A 131 4.56 0.69 11.77
N SER A 132 5.69 0.01 11.94
CA SER A 132 6.34 -0.15 13.24
C SER A 132 6.74 1.20 13.81
N GLU A 133 7.39 2.05 13.01
CA GLU A 133 7.80 3.40 13.42
C GLU A 133 6.61 4.28 13.79
N VAL A 134 5.56 4.30 12.96
CA VAL A 134 4.34 5.08 13.25
C VAL A 134 3.68 4.59 14.55
N LYS A 135 3.62 3.27 14.76
CA LYS A 135 3.07 2.69 15.99
C LYS A 135 3.93 3.05 17.21
N GLN A 136 5.25 2.99 17.09
CA GLN A 136 6.17 3.41 18.15
C GLN A 136 6.00 4.89 18.47
N ALA A 137 5.91 5.76 17.48
CA ALA A 137 5.71 7.20 17.67
C ALA A 137 4.37 7.53 18.38
N LEU A 138 3.31 6.76 18.10
CA LEU A 138 2.01 6.92 18.78
C LEU A 138 1.98 6.34 20.20
N ASN A 139 2.82 5.33 20.47
CA ASN A 139 2.89 4.65 21.77
C ASN A 139 3.92 5.26 22.73
N SER A 140 4.83 6.12 22.25
CA SER A 140 5.63 6.96 23.12
C SER A 140 4.68 7.85 23.89
N GLU A 141 4.52 7.60 25.20
CA GLU A 141 3.63 8.37 26.05
C GLU A 141 3.89 9.87 25.85
N PRO A 142 2.84 10.71 25.78
CA PRO A 142 3.04 12.15 25.79
C PRO A 142 3.90 12.43 27.02
N ILE A 143 5.07 13.04 26.80
CA ILE A 143 5.91 13.53 27.90
C ILE A 143 4.95 14.29 28.79
N LYS A 144 4.67 13.75 29.99
CA LYS A 144 3.91 14.47 31.01
C LYS A 144 4.81 15.64 31.39
N LEU A 145 4.70 16.74 30.66
CA LEU A 145 5.24 18.01 31.08
C LEU A 145 4.53 18.30 32.40
N ASP A 146 5.29 18.20 33.47
CA ASP A 146 4.86 18.58 34.80
C ASP A 146 4.72 20.11 34.82
N LEU A 147 3.61 20.61 34.25
CA LEU A 147 3.28 22.03 34.14
C LEU A 147 3.19 22.67 35.53
N GLU A 148 2.84 21.88 36.56
CA GLU A 148 2.85 22.31 37.95
C GLU A 148 4.27 22.60 38.45
N ARG A 149 5.26 21.74 38.15
CA ARG A 149 6.68 22.04 38.45
C ARG A 149 7.24 23.22 37.65
N MET A 150 6.67 23.55 36.50
CA MET A 150 7.02 24.74 35.71
C MET A 150 6.27 26.00 36.16
N GLY A 151 5.45 25.94 37.21
CA GLY A 151 4.69 27.09 37.74
C GLY A 151 3.59 27.58 36.80
N LEU A 152 3.22 26.78 35.80
CA LEU A 152 2.21 27.13 34.80
C LEU A 152 0.87 26.50 35.19
N GLN A 153 -0.04 27.30 35.74
CA GLN A 153 -1.42 26.87 35.95
C GLN A 153 -2.18 26.84 34.62
N PRO A 154 -2.95 25.78 34.31
CA PRO A 154 -3.74 25.71 33.10
C PRO A 154 -4.88 26.75 33.15
N VAL A 155 -4.80 27.78 32.31
CA VAL A 155 -5.88 28.77 32.14
C VAL A 155 -7.13 28.06 31.64
N HIS A 156 -8.13 27.95 32.51
CA HIS A 156 -9.46 27.51 32.13
C HIS A 156 -10.14 28.65 31.36
N SER A 157 -10.16 28.55 30.04
CA SER A 157 -11.00 29.41 29.22
C SER A 157 -12.41 28.85 29.24
N ASP A 158 -13.29 29.40 30.07
CA ASP A 158 -14.72 29.11 30.00
C ASP A 158 -15.24 29.52 28.61
N PRO A 159 -15.79 28.60 27.79
CA PRO A 159 -16.26 28.92 26.44
C PRO A 159 -17.60 29.68 26.43
N GLY A 160 -17.96 30.36 27.53
CA GLY A 160 -19.30 30.84 27.79
C GLY A 160 -19.43 32.24 28.39
N SER A 161 -18.39 33.07 28.39
CA SER A 161 -18.53 34.47 28.85
C SER A 161 -18.64 35.42 27.66
N PRO A 162 -19.86 35.71 27.14
CA PRO A 162 -20.05 36.83 26.24
C PRO A 162 -19.79 38.10 27.04
N GLY A 163 -18.85 38.91 26.54
CA GLY A 163 -18.53 40.22 27.08
C GLY A 163 -19.79 41.03 27.33
N ARG A 164 -20.06 41.26 28.62
CA ARG A 164 -21.13 42.13 29.08
C ARG A 164 -20.62 43.57 28.98
N ASP A 165 -20.59 44.10 27.76
CA ASP A 165 -20.47 45.54 27.53
C ASP A 165 -21.73 46.22 28.06
N ARG A 166 -21.71 46.61 29.33
CA ARG A 166 -22.63 47.59 29.89
C ARG A 166 -22.05 48.97 29.67
N SER A 167 -22.43 49.57 28.55
CA SER A 167 -22.35 51.00 28.32
C SER A 167 -23.76 51.51 28.08
N SER A 168 -24.44 51.90 29.15
CA SER A 168 -25.63 52.75 29.11
C SER A 168 -25.63 53.67 30.33
N ASP A 169 -25.77 54.96 30.02
CA ASP A 169 -26.18 56.10 30.83
C ASP A 169 -25.19 56.66 31.87
N LYS A 170 -24.57 57.79 31.53
CA LYS A 170 -25.17 59.13 31.75
C LYS A 170 -24.47 60.22 30.94
#